data_AF-A0A931NYA2-F1
#
_entry.id   AF-A0A931NYA2-F1
#
_cell.length_a   1.000
_cell.length_b   1.000
_cell.length_c   1.000
_cell.angle_alpha   90.00
_cell.angle_beta   90.00
_cell.angle_gamma   90.00
#
_symmetry.space_group_name_H-M   'P 1'
#
loop_
_entity.id
_entity.type
_entity.pdbx_description
1 polymer ?
#
loop_
_entity_poly.entity_id
_entity_poly.type
_entity_poly.pdbx_seq_one_letter_code
_entity_poly.pdbx_strand_id
1 'polypeptide(L)'
;MDFSFSFKKKPEGMGGSQPKKENPAETQFNLIRGCGLNLSGHTQLKDIVAGVDESLFESSPFAGVLALMGSPTEEGEPRSDDVWLYQAAEETSPDELAAIAFNLARLTKGTLALDEIGAGVDEERGVVIVSFTLDGEQSGFELDPNEGELVASTFAIVGGMMEERGDGAKLAFTDAEGLGRIFVFLQPQELGELAETTQLEWGYVIEAAE
;
A
#
# COMPACT_ATOMS: atom_id res chain seq x y z
N MET A 1 38.73 -14.06 -71.97
CA MET A 1 37.49 -14.68 -71.43
C MET A 1 37.03 -13.78 -70.31
N ASP A 2 36.07 -12.89 -70.62
CA ASP A 2 35.49 -11.94 -69.68
C ASP A 2 34.53 -12.66 -68.73
N PHE A 3 34.77 -12.56 -67.44
CA PHE A 3 33.86 -13.04 -66.40
C PHE A 3 33.08 -11.85 -65.84
N SER A 4 31.84 -11.72 -66.28
CA SER A 4 30.83 -10.80 -65.75
C SER A 4 30.32 -11.33 -64.40
N PHE A 5 30.49 -10.55 -63.33
CA PHE A 5 29.86 -10.79 -62.03
C PHE A 5 28.69 -9.82 -61.84
N SER A 6 27.47 -10.33 -62.00
CA SER A 6 26.23 -9.63 -61.64
C SER A 6 26.07 -9.55 -60.13
N PHE A 7 26.05 -8.32 -59.61
CA PHE A 7 25.70 -8.02 -58.22
C PHE A 7 24.21 -8.31 -57.97
N LYS A 8 23.90 -9.30 -57.13
CA LYS A 8 22.57 -9.42 -56.52
C LYS A 8 22.44 -8.38 -55.40
N LYS A 9 21.64 -7.35 -55.64
CA LYS A 9 21.09 -6.47 -54.58
C LYS A 9 20.40 -7.36 -53.53
N LYS A 10 20.88 -7.31 -52.28
CA LYS A 10 20.11 -7.82 -51.14
C LYS A 10 18.91 -6.90 -50.91
N PRO A 11 17.71 -7.45 -50.61
CA PRO A 11 16.59 -6.62 -50.20
C PRO A 11 16.90 -5.95 -48.86
N GLU A 12 16.93 -4.61 -48.88
CA GLU A 12 16.77 -3.78 -47.69
C GLU A 12 15.37 -4.05 -47.14
N GLY A 13 15.29 -4.61 -45.94
CA GLY A 13 14.01 -5.01 -45.36
C GLY A 13 14.15 -5.82 -44.07
N MET A 14 15.10 -5.47 -43.20
CA MET A 14 14.95 -5.80 -41.79
C MET A 14 14.39 -4.54 -41.15
N GLY A 15 13.06 -4.52 -41.03
CA GLY A 15 12.37 -3.53 -40.22
C GLY A 15 13.02 -3.54 -38.85
N GLY A 16 13.61 -2.40 -38.47
CA GLY A 16 13.99 -2.19 -37.09
C GLY A 16 12.74 -2.41 -36.27
N SER A 17 12.70 -3.51 -35.50
CA SER A 17 11.75 -3.65 -34.43
C SER A 17 11.98 -2.43 -33.55
N GLN A 18 11.10 -1.43 -33.66
CA GLN A 18 11.09 -0.34 -32.69
C GLN A 18 11.07 -1.01 -31.32
N PRO A 19 11.93 -0.59 -30.37
CA PRO A 19 11.87 -1.14 -29.02
C PRO A 19 10.41 -1.02 -28.57
N LYS A 20 9.80 -2.15 -28.19
CA LYS A 20 8.46 -2.15 -27.62
C LYS A 20 8.49 -1.10 -26.52
N LYS A 21 7.67 -0.05 -26.65
CA LYS A 21 7.50 0.95 -25.60
C LYS A 21 7.04 0.16 -24.37
N GLU A 22 7.91 0.02 -23.39
CA GLU A 22 7.59 -0.70 -22.17
C GLU A 22 6.39 -0.02 -21.51
N ASN A 23 5.45 -0.81 -21.01
CA ASN A 23 4.27 -0.29 -20.35
C ASN A 23 4.73 0.40 -19.05
N PRO A 24 4.46 1.71 -18.85
CA PRO A 24 4.90 2.44 -17.67
C PRO A 24 4.47 1.75 -16.36
N ALA A 25 3.26 1.21 -16.30
CA ALA A 25 2.76 0.50 -15.12
C ALA A 25 3.56 -0.77 -14.82
N GLU A 26 3.99 -1.50 -15.85
CA GLU A 26 4.79 -2.72 -15.70
C GLU A 26 6.21 -2.40 -15.21
N THR A 27 6.83 -1.36 -15.77
CA THR A 27 8.15 -0.89 -15.30
C THR A 27 8.07 -0.41 -13.85
N GLN A 28 7.07 0.39 -13.51
CA GLN A 28 6.86 0.90 -12.14
C GLN A 28 6.59 -0.24 -11.15
N PHE A 29 5.72 -1.18 -11.50
CA PHE A 29 5.42 -2.35 -10.66
C PHE A 29 6.65 -3.23 -10.44
N ASN A 30 7.46 -3.48 -11.48
CA ASN A 30 8.67 -4.27 -11.35
C ASN A 30 9.70 -3.63 -10.40
N LEU A 31 9.79 -2.30 -10.41
CA LEU A 31 10.64 -1.54 -9.49
C LEU A 31 10.12 -1.61 -8.05
N ILE A 32 8.82 -1.39 -7.84
CA ILE A 32 8.16 -1.55 -6.53
C ILE A 32 8.37 -2.95 -5.96
N ARG A 33 8.25 -3.98 -6.81
CA ARG A 33 8.54 -5.36 -6.44
C ARG A 33 10.00 -5.60 -6.07
N GLY A 34 10.91 -4.88 -6.73
CA GLY A 34 12.33 -4.87 -6.37
C GLY A 34 12.59 -4.38 -4.94
N CYS A 35 11.70 -3.53 -4.40
CA CYS A 35 11.70 -3.06 -3.01
C CYS A 35 10.93 -4.00 -2.06
N GLY A 36 10.53 -5.20 -2.50
CA GLY A 36 9.88 -6.20 -1.64
C GLY A 36 8.35 -6.12 -1.55
N LEU A 37 7.71 -5.11 -2.17
CA LEU A 37 6.26 -4.97 -2.16
C LEU A 37 5.60 -5.77 -3.29
N ASN A 38 4.65 -6.64 -2.96
CA ASN A 38 4.05 -7.60 -3.87
C ASN A 38 2.52 -7.57 -3.82
N LEU A 39 1.89 -8.15 -4.86
CA LEU A 39 0.48 -8.48 -4.84
C LEU A 39 0.27 -9.79 -4.06
N SER A 40 -0.86 -9.91 -3.37
CA SER A 40 -1.25 -11.10 -2.63
C SER A 40 -1.96 -12.13 -3.53
N GLY A 41 -1.93 -13.38 -3.07
CA GLY A 41 -2.72 -14.47 -3.68
C GLY A 41 -2.46 -14.70 -5.17
N HIS A 42 -3.52 -14.62 -5.97
CA HIS A 42 -3.50 -14.84 -7.42
C HIS A 42 -3.61 -13.56 -8.25
N THR A 43 -3.62 -12.38 -7.60
CA THR A 43 -3.78 -11.09 -8.26
C THR A 43 -2.56 -10.76 -9.11
N GLN A 44 -2.77 -10.38 -10.36
CA GLN A 44 -1.71 -9.97 -11.29
C GLN A 44 -1.82 -8.49 -11.61
N LEU A 45 -0.71 -7.87 -12.03
CA LEU A 45 -0.69 -6.47 -12.43
C LEU A 45 -1.79 -6.14 -13.45
N LYS A 46 -1.96 -7.02 -14.46
CA LYS A 46 -2.97 -6.84 -15.51
C LYS A 46 -4.40 -6.73 -14.96
N ASP A 47 -4.67 -7.33 -13.80
CA ASP A 47 -6.00 -7.36 -13.17
C ASP A 47 -6.28 -6.05 -12.43
N ILE A 48 -5.24 -5.36 -11.94
CA ILE A 48 -5.37 -4.09 -11.20
C ILE A 48 -5.26 -2.86 -12.10
N VAL A 49 -4.64 -2.98 -13.28
CA VAL A 49 -4.55 -1.88 -14.26
C VAL A 49 -5.66 -1.95 -15.32
N ALA A 50 -6.45 -3.03 -15.35
CA ALA A 50 -7.55 -3.17 -16.28
C ALA A 50 -8.59 -2.05 -16.05
N GLY A 51 -8.81 -1.24 -17.08
CA GLY A 51 -9.76 -0.13 -17.02
C GLY A 51 -9.24 1.15 -16.36
N VAL A 52 -7.97 1.19 -15.96
CA VAL A 52 -7.30 2.40 -15.47
C VAL A 52 -6.73 3.18 -16.65
N ASP A 53 -6.91 4.50 -16.64
CA ASP A 53 -6.31 5.38 -17.65
C ASP A 53 -4.78 5.37 -17.53
N GLU A 54 -4.09 5.15 -18.66
CA GLU A 54 -2.62 5.16 -18.72
C GLU A 54 -2.04 6.50 -18.24
N SER A 55 -2.79 7.59 -18.35
CA SER A 55 -2.39 8.92 -17.87
C SER A 55 -2.13 8.96 -16.37
N LEU A 56 -2.70 8.04 -15.58
CA LEU A 56 -2.41 7.92 -14.14
C LEU A 56 -0.93 7.60 -13.90
N PHE A 57 -0.36 6.69 -14.68
CA PHE A 57 1.02 6.24 -14.51
C PHE A 57 2.04 7.28 -14.99
N GLU A 58 1.61 8.23 -15.82
CA GLU A 58 2.43 9.35 -16.26
C GLU A 58 2.34 10.54 -15.29
N SER A 59 1.16 10.83 -14.77
CA SER A 59 0.90 11.98 -13.89
C SER A 59 1.25 11.73 -12.42
N SER A 60 1.10 10.49 -11.95
CA SER A 60 1.39 10.07 -10.58
C SER A 60 2.20 8.77 -10.60
N PRO A 61 3.45 8.82 -11.10
CA PRO A 61 4.29 7.62 -11.22
C PRO A 61 4.50 6.99 -9.84
N PHE A 62 4.46 5.66 -9.79
CA PHE A 62 4.54 4.85 -8.57
C PHE A 62 3.38 5.01 -7.58
N ALA A 63 2.97 6.23 -7.24
CA ALA A 63 1.83 6.48 -6.35
C ALA A 63 0.55 5.83 -6.90
N GLY A 64 0.30 5.93 -8.21
CA GLY A 64 -0.83 5.26 -8.85
C GLY A 64 -0.76 3.73 -8.76
N VAL A 65 0.42 3.14 -8.97
CA VAL A 65 0.60 1.68 -8.86
C VAL A 65 0.46 1.21 -7.41
N LEU A 66 1.07 1.90 -6.45
CA LEU A 66 0.96 1.60 -5.02
C LEU A 66 -0.48 1.75 -4.53
N ALA A 67 -1.22 2.76 -4.97
CA ALA A 67 -2.63 2.93 -4.67
C ALA A 67 -3.47 1.76 -5.20
N LEU A 68 -3.22 1.32 -6.44
CA LEU A 68 -3.89 0.14 -7.00
C LEU A 68 -3.54 -1.14 -6.22
N MET A 69 -2.27 -1.32 -5.82
CA MET A 69 -1.84 -2.45 -4.99
C MET A 69 -2.47 -2.44 -3.59
N GLY A 70 -2.62 -1.26 -2.98
CA GLY A 70 -3.17 -1.09 -1.65
C GLY A 70 -4.70 -1.05 -1.59
N SER A 71 -5.37 -0.93 -2.73
CA SER A 71 -6.83 -0.91 -2.80
C SER A 71 -7.43 -2.31 -2.63
N PRO A 72 -8.66 -2.42 -2.09
CA PRO A 72 -9.35 -3.70 -2.03
C PRO A 72 -9.85 -4.17 -3.42
N THR A 73 -10.22 -5.45 -3.51
CA THR A 73 -11.05 -5.97 -4.60
C THR A 73 -12.51 -5.51 -4.43
N GLU A 74 -13.37 -5.81 -5.41
CA GLU A 74 -14.81 -5.55 -5.30
C GLU A 74 -15.46 -6.32 -4.13
N GLU A 75 -14.86 -7.43 -3.71
CA GLU A 75 -15.30 -8.27 -2.59
C GLU A 75 -14.73 -7.80 -1.25
N GLY A 76 -13.90 -6.74 -1.25
CA GLY A 76 -13.26 -6.20 -0.05
C GLY A 76 -11.94 -6.87 0.33
N GLU A 77 -11.45 -7.81 -0.48
CA GLU A 77 -10.19 -8.52 -0.20
C GLU A 77 -8.98 -7.63 -0.52
N PRO A 78 -7.90 -7.67 0.27
CA PRO A 78 -6.70 -6.89 0.00
C PRO A 78 -5.95 -7.44 -1.22
N ARG A 79 -5.51 -6.53 -2.11
CA ARG A 79 -4.69 -6.89 -3.29
C ARG A 79 -3.20 -7.05 -2.98
N SER A 80 -2.74 -6.59 -1.82
CA SER A 80 -1.36 -6.68 -1.33
C SER A 80 -1.36 -6.76 0.18
N ASP A 81 -0.49 -7.60 0.75
CA ASP A 81 -0.19 -7.64 2.20
C ASP A 81 0.93 -6.71 2.63
N ASP A 82 1.51 -6.00 1.67
CA ASP A 82 2.63 -5.08 1.89
C ASP A 82 2.22 -3.61 1.87
N VAL A 83 1.08 -3.32 1.24
CA VAL A 83 0.59 -1.98 0.97
C VAL A 83 -0.89 -1.90 1.32
N TRP A 84 -1.31 -0.79 1.90
CA TRP A 84 -2.71 -0.49 2.11
C TRP A 84 -3.01 0.95 1.71
N LEU A 85 -4.05 1.14 0.90
CA LEU A 85 -4.58 2.46 0.58
C LEU A 85 -5.74 2.75 1.52
N TYR A 86 -5.55 3.71 2.41
CA TYR A 86 -6.61 4.29 3.21
C TYR A 86 -7.23 5.48 2.47
N GLN A 87 -8.55 5.44 2.31
CA GLN A 87 -9.33 6.55 1.82
C GLN A 87 -10.19 7.05 2.97
N ALA A 88 -10.02 8.31 3.34
CA ALA A 88 -10.78 8.90 4.43
C ALA A 88 -12.29 8.83 4.11
N ALA A 89 -13.06 8.31 5.04
CA ALA A 89 -14.52 8.39 4.96
C ALA A 89 -14.99 9.83 5.20
N GLU A 90 -16.19 10.16 4.70
CA GLU A 90 -16.83 11.44 5.00
C GLU A 90 -17.19 11.56 6.50
N GLU A 91 -17.53 10.44 7.13
CA GLU A 91 -17.88 10.34 8.55
C GLU A 91 -17.18 9.13 9.19
N THR A 92 -16.51 9.37 10.32
CA THR A 92 -15.86 8.29 11.07
C THR A 92 -16.86 7.49 11.89
N SER A 93 -16.90 6.18 11.65
CA SER A 93 -17.74 5.24 12.40
C SER A 93 -16.90 4.24 13.22
N PRO A 94 -17.45 3.62 14.28
CA PRO A 94 -16.74 2.56 14.99
C PRO A 94 -16.27 1.43 14.06
N ASP A 95 -17.10 0.99 13.12
CA ASP A 95 -16.75 -0.05 12.15
C ASP A 95 -15.53 0.34 11.29
N GLU A 96 -15.38 1.62 10.95
CA GLU A 96 -14.20 2.11 10.25
C GLU A 96 -12.93 1.98 11.11
N LEU A 97 -13.01 2.30 12.40
CA LEU A 97 -11.86 2.18 13.32
C LEU A 97 -11.44 0.71 13.50
N ALA A 98 -12.40 -0.20 13.59
CA ALA A 98 -12.12 -1.64 13.59
C ALA A 98 -11.47 -2.08 12.27
N ALA A 99 -11.96 -1.59 11.12
CA ALA A 99 -11.38 -1.89 9.81
C ALA A 99 -9.97 -1.31 9.65
N ILE A 100 -9.68 -0.14 10.22
CA ILE A 100 -8.33 0.43 10.27
C ILE A 100 -7.41 -0.49 11.07
N ALA A 101 -7.79 -0.87 12.30
CA ALA A 101 -6.98 -1.75 13.14
C ALA A 101 -6.71 -3.10 12.46
N PHE A 102 -7.71 -3.68 11.80
CA PHE A 102 -7.56 -4.89 10.99
C PHE A 102 -6.54 -4.73 9.86
N ASN A 103 -6.66 -3.68 9.05
CA ASN A 103 -5.78 -3.48 7.91
C ASN A 103 -4.33 -3.19 8.34
N LEU A 104 -4.13 -2.46 9.42
CA LEU A 104 -2.80 -2.22 9.98
C LEU A 104 -2.18 -3.51 10.53
N ALA A 105 -2.93 -4.30 11.31
CA ALA A 105 -2.44 -5.59 11.81
C ALA A 105 -2.05 -6.52 10.65
N ARG A 106 -2.82 -6.54 9.57
CA ARG A 106 -2.52 -7.32 8.36
C ARG A 106 -1.18 -6.95 7.73
N LEU A 107 -0.82 -5.66 7.66
CA LEU A 107 0.47 -5.21 7.12
C LEU A 107 1.68 -5.80 7.88
N THR A 108 1.48 -6.22 9.14
CA THR A 108 2.55 -6.87 9.91
C THR A 108 2.79 -8.33 9.55
N LYS A 109 1.96 -8.90 8.67
CA LYS A 109 2.02 -10.30 8.22
C LYS A 109 2.06 -11.31 9.37
N GLY A 110 1.28 -11.02 10.41
CA GLY A 110 1.12 -11.88 11.59
C GLY A 110 2.06 -11.56 12.75
N THR A 111 2.95 -10.56 12.63
CA THR A 111 3.77 -10.11 13.77
C THR A 111 2.91 -9.48 14.88
N LEU A 112 1.89 -8.73 14.49
CA LEU A 112 0.80 -8.28 15.35
C LEU A 112 -0.46 -9.09 15.01
N ALA A 113 -0.66 -10.20 15.72
CA ALA A 113 -1.82 -11.07 15.56
C ALA A 113 -3.01 -10.52 16.35
N LEU A 114 -3.76 -9.61 15.74
CA LEU A 114 -5.05 -9.16 16.25
C LEU A 114 -6.18 -10.03 15.66
N ASP A 115 -6.96 -10.64 16.53
CA ASP A 115 -8.16 -11.40 16.19
C ASP A 115 -9.41 -10.75 16.79
N GLU A 116 -10.60 -11.15 16.31
CA GLU A 116 -11.90 -10.70 16.87
C GLU A 116 -12.02 -9.17 17.05
N ILE A 117 -11.48 -8.42 16.08
CA ILE A 117 -11.45 -6.95 16.13
C ILE A 117 -12.88 -6.40 15.96
N GLY A 118 -13.29 -5.55 16.87
CA GLY A 118 -14.55 -4.82 16.81
C GLY A 118 -14.45 -3.47 17.51
N ALA A 119 -15.41 -2.59 17.25
CA ALA A 119 -15.49 -1.31 17.93
C ALA A 119 -16.93 -0.97 18.32
N GLY A 120 -17.09 -0.18 19.37
CA GLY A 120 -18.38 0.25 19.88
C GLY A 120 -18.29 1.56 20.64
N VAL A 121 -19.44 2.15 20.95
CA VAL A 121 -19.53 3.38 21.74
C VAL A 121 -19.97 3.04 23.16
N ASP A 122 -19.21 3.50 24.14
CA ASP A 122 -19.66 3.54 25.53
C ASP A 122 -20.43 4.85 25.74
N GLU A 123 -21.76 4.79 25.72
CA GLU A 123 -22.62 5.96 25.86
C GLU A 123 -22.53 6.62 27.25
N GLU A 124 -22.20 5.86 28.29
CA GLU A 124 -22.10 6.40 29.65
C GLU A 124 -20.84 7.26 29.81
N ARG A 125 -19.74 6.83 29.19
CA ARG A 125 -18.44 7.51 29.25
C ARG A 125 -18.19 8.44 28.08
N GLY A 126 -18.95 8.30 26.99
CA GLY A 126 -18.80 9.11 25.78
C GLY A 126 -17.54 8.78 24.97
N VAL A 127 -17.01 7.56 25.11
CA VAL A 127 -15.77 7.11 24.42
C VAL A 127 -16.07 6.03 23.39
N VAL A 128 -15.22 5.93 22.38
CA VAL A 128 -15.24 4.81 21.43
C VAL A 128 -14.22 3.77 21.91
N ILE A 129 -14.63 2.51 21.99
CA ILE A 129 -13.77 1.41 22.41
C ILE A 129 -13.47 0.56 21.19
N VAL A 130 -12.19 0.36 20.88
CA VAL A 130 -11.73 -0.65 19.92
C VAL A 130 -11.22 -1.84 20.72
N SER A 131 -11.82 -3.01 20.49
CA SER A 131 -11.53 -4.25 21.22
C SER A 131 -11.05 -5.33 20.27
N PHE A 132 -10.17 -6.20 20.75
CA PHE A 132 -9.59 -7.30 19.97
C PHE A 132 -9.00 -8.36 20.91
N THR A 133 -8.72 -9.54 20.37
CA THR A 133 -7.90 -10.55 21.01
C THR A 133 -6.45 -10.39 20.55
N LEU A 134 -5.52 -10.33 21.51
CA LEU A 134 -4.07 -10.27 21.28
C LEU A 134 -3.41 -11.42 22.05
N ASP A 135 -2.70 -12.30 21.36
CA ASP A 135 -2.06 -13.49 21.96
C ASP A 135 -3.04 -14.38 22.76
N GLY A 136 -4.32 -14.39 22.38
CA GLY A 136 -5.38 -15.14 23.06
C GLY A 136 -6.00 -14.44 24.27
N GLU A 137 -5.58 -13.20 24.58
CA GLU A 137 -6.15 -12.39 25.65
C GLU A 137 -6.99 -11.24 25.09
N GLN A 138 -8.15 -10.99 25.70
CA GLN A 138 -9.00 -9.87 25.33
C GLN A 138 -8.32 -8.56 25.76
N SER A 139 -8.16 -7.65 24.81
CA SER A 139 -7.56 -6.34 24.99
C SER A 139 -8.33 -5.28 24.19
N GLY A 140 -7.87 -4.04 24.26
CA GLY A 140 -8.47 -2.92 23.55
C GLY A 140 -7.91 -1.58 23.99
N PHE A 141 -8.34 -0.54 23.32
CA PHE A 141 -8.05 0.85 23.66
C PHE A 141 -9.29 1.71 23.53
N GLU A 142 -9.27 2.84 24.22
CA GLU A 142 -10.36 3.79 24.27
C GLU A 142 -9.93 5.07 23.55
N LEU A 143 -10.88 5.68 22.84
CA LEU A 143 -10.69 6.91 22.11
C LEU A 143 -11.73 7.92 22.57
N ASP A 144 -11.29 9.07 23.05
CA ASP A 144 -12.16 10.19 23.37
C ASP A 144 -12.37 11.05 22.11
N PRO A 145 -13.60 11.19 21.59
CA PRO A 145 -13.90 12.07 20.46
C PRO A 145 -13.55 13.55 20.69
N ASN A 146 -13.31 13.97 21.94
CA ASN A 146 -12.94 15.34 22.29
C ASN A 146 -11.42 15.57 22.36
N GLU A 147 -10.59 14.52 22.40
CA GLU A 147 -9.14 14.64 22.61
C GLU A 147 -8.32 14.53 21.31
N GLY A 148 -8.96 14.30 20.15
CA GLY A 148 -8.29 14.27 18.87
C GLY A 148 -9.12 13.67 17.74
N GLU A 149 -8.49 13.48 16.59
CA GLU A 149 -9.09 12.78 15.46
C GLU A 149 -9.01 11.27 15.70
N LEU A 150 -10.17 10.62 15.86
CA LEU A 150 -10.27 9.18 16.17
C LEU A 150 -9.45 8.29 15.23
N VAL A 151 -9.45 8.61 13.93
CA VAL A 151 -8.69 7.89 12.90
C VAL A 151 -7.17 8.03 13.14
N ALA A 152 -6.69 9.26 13.37
CA ALA A 152 -5.28 9.51 13.61
C ALA A 152 -4.80 8.83 14.90
N SER A 153 -5.61 8.89 15.96
CA SER A 153 -5.33 8.19 17.21
C SER A 153 -5.28 6.66 17.02
N THR A 154 -6.18 6.11 16.20
CA THR A 154 -6.15 4.67 15.86
C THR A 154 -4.88 4.29 15.12
N PHE A 155 -4.44 5.10 14.13
CA PHE A 155 -3.16 4.87 13.46
C PHE A 155 -1.99 4.92 14.42
N ALA A 156 -1.96 5.89 15.33
CA ALA A 156 -0.88 6.06 16.29
C ALA A 156 -0.80 4.89 17.28
N ILE A 157 -1.93 4.50 17.88
CA ILE A 157 -1.98 3.41 18.87
C ILE A 157 -1.61 2.07 18.22
N VAL A 158 -2.25 1.72 17.10
CA VAL A 158 -1.95 0.45 16.42
C VAL A 158 -0.54 0.47 15.85
N GLY A 159 -0.08 1.61 15.30
CA GLY A 159 1.30 1.79 14.85
C GLY A 159 2.33 1.58 15.95
N GLY A 160 2.07 2.08 17.17
CA GLY A 160 2.90 1.83 18.35
C GLY A 160 2.97 0.34 18.69
N MET A 161 1.81 -0.34 18.75
CA MET A 161 1.75 -1.80 18.97
C MET A 161 2.53 -2.59 17.90
N MET A 162 2.47 -2.15 16.64
CA MET A 162 3.23 -2.76 15.54
C MET A 162 4.72 -2.57 15.73
N GLU A 163 5.18 -1.37 16.11
CA GLU A 163 6.61 -1.07 16.32
C GLU A 163 7.19 -1.86 17.50
N GLU A 164 6.45 -2.00 18.61
CA GLU A 164 6.87 -2.78 19.77
C GLU A 164 7.17 -4.26 19.44
N ARG A 165 6.47 -4.81 18.44
CA ARG A 165 6.61 -6.21 18.02
C ARG A 165 7.42 -6.39 16.74
N GLY A 166 7.57 -5.33 15.95
CA GLY A 166 8.00 -5.35 14.55
C GLY A 166 9.47 -5.59 14.26
N ASP A 167 10.28 -6.00 15.25
CA ASP A 167 11.74 -6.18 15.11
C ASP A 167 12.43 -4.99 14.40
N GLY A 168 12.00 -3.76 14.73
CA GLY A 168 12.53 -2.52 14.15
C GLY A 168 11.79 -1.99 12.91
N ALA A 169 10.84 -2.74 12.34
CA ALA A 169 9.95 -2.25 11.30
C ALA A 169 8.98 -1.19 11.86
N LYS A 170 8.62 -0.23 11.02
CA LYS A 170 7.77 0.92 11.40
C LYS A 170 6.66 1.13 10.40
N LEU A 171 5.53 1.63 10.89
CA LEU A 171 4.43 2.06 10.05
C LEU A 171 4.80 3.40 9.39
N ALA A 172 4.87 3.39 8.07
CA ALA A 172 5.16 4.56 7.27
C ALA A 172 4.01 4.85 6.31
N PHE A 173 3.89 6.10 5.90
CA PHE A 173 2.88 6.54 4.96
C PHE A 173 3.40 7.56 3.95
N THR A 174 2.76 7.63 2.79
CA THR A 174 2.88 8.73 1.83
C THR A 174 1.47 9.16 1.43
N ASP A 175 1.27 10.45 1.23
CA ASP A 175 0.02 10.95 0.67
C ASP A 175 0.05 10.81 -0.86
N ALA A 176 -0.98 10.19 -1.42
CA ALA A 176 -1.19 10.08 -2.85
C ALA A 176 -2.30 11.05 -3.23
N GLU A 177 -1.92 12.19 -3.81
CA GLU A 177 -2.83 13.29 -4.12
C GLU A 177 -4.06 12.81 -4.90
N GLY A 178 -5.26 13.08 -4.36
CA GLY A 178 -6.53 12.67 -4.95
C GLY A 178 -6.88 11.18 -4.84
N LEU A 179 -6.00 10.33 -4.30
CA LEU A 179 -6.22 8.89 -4.13
C LEU A 179 -6.40 8.47 -2.68
N GLY A 180 -5.69 9.11 -1.75
CA GLY A 180 -5.72 8.81 -0.32
C GLY A 180 -4.34 8.72 0.30
N ARG A 181 -4.21 7.98 1.40
CA ARG A 181 -2.94 7.74 2.08
C ARG A 181 -2.50 6.30 1.91
N ILE A 182 -1.27 6.09 1.48
CA ILE A 182 -0.69 4.77 1.28
C ILE A 182 0.15 4.44 2.51
N PHE A 183 -0.11 3.28 3.10
CA PHE A 183 0.61 2.77 4.27
C PHE A 183 1.45 1.54 3.90
N VAL A 184 2.63 1.44 4.51
CA VAL A 184 3.54 0.28 4.46
C VAL A 184 4.13 0.03 5.84
N PHE A 185 4.50 -1.21 6.12
CA PHE A 185 5.19 -1.58 7.35
C PHE A 185 6.55 -2.21 7.00
N LEU A 186 7.61 -1.43 7.13
CA LEU A 186 8.94 -1.76 6.60
C LEU A 186 10.04 -1.41 7.58
N GLN A 187 11.19 -2.07 7.43
CA GLN A 187 12.41 -1.63 8.09
C GLN A 187 12.84 -0.25 7.54
N PRO A 188 13.50 0.60 8.35
CA PRO A 188 13.96 1.92 7.89
C PRO A 188 14.82 1.87 6.62
N GLN A 189 15.65 0.82 6.46
CA GLN A 189 16.46 0.63 5.26
C GLN A 189 15.59 0.35 4.02
N GLU A 190 14.63 -0.57 4.14
CA GLU A 190 13.71 -0.94 3.04
C GLU A 190 12.84 0.26 2.62
N LEU A 191 12.38 1.06 3.58
CA LEU A 191 11.67 2.31 3.30
C LEU A 191 12.56 3.31 2.56
N GLY A 192 13.85 3.40 2.92
CA GLY A 192 14.83 4.22 2.20
C GLY A 192 15.00 3.80 0.74
N GLU A 193 15.13 2.49 0.49
CA GLU A 193 15.22 1.94 -0.87
C GLU A 193 13.93 2.20 -1.68
N LEU A 194 12.77 2.07 -1.05
CA LEU A 194 11.48 2.41 -1.66
C LEU A 194 11.37 3.90 -1.98
N ALA A 195 11.76 4.78 -1.06
CA ALA A 195 11.74 6.23 -1.25
C ALA A 195 12.68 6.65 -2.38
N GLU A 196 13.91 6.11 -2.43
CA GLU A 196 14.85 6.38 -3.53
C GLU A 196 14.32 5.86 -4.88
N THR A 197 13.67 4.71 -4.91
CA THR A 197 13.13 4.12 -6.14
C THR A 197 11.93 4.90 -6.67
N THR A 198 11.02 5.28 -5.77
CA THR A 198 9.73 5.88 -6.13
C THR A 198 9.77 7.41 -6.17
N GLN A 199 10.78 8.02 -5.55
CA GLN A 199 10.88 9.47 -5.32
C GLN A 199 9.69 10.06 -4.55
N LEU A 200 8.95 9.22 -3.81
CA LEU A 200 7.85 9.63 -2.94
C LEU A 200 8.38 10.04 -1.57
N GLU A 201 7.70 10.99 -0.93
CA GLU A 201 8.01 11.44 0.43
C GLU A 201 7.28 10.56 1.44
N TRP A 202 8.04 9.84 2.27
CA TRP A 202 7.49 8.97 3.29
C TRP A 202 7.63 9.58 4.69
N GLY A 203 6.54 9.59 5.45
CA GLY A 203 6.51 9.92 6.87
C GLY A 203 6.32 8.67 7.72
N TYR A 204 6.80 8.70 8.96
CA TYR A 204 6.45 7.68 9.95
C TYR A 204 5.18 8.09 10.70
N VAL A 205 4.33 7.12 11.02
CA VAL A 205 3.29 7.32 12.02
C VAL A 205 3.98 7.38 13.37
N ILE A 206 3.91 8.55 14.01
CA ILE A 206 4.45 8.75 15.36
C ILE A 206 3.34 8.50 16.39
N GLU A 207 3.73 7.94 17.52
CA GLU A 207 2.85 7.78 18.67
C GLU A 207 2.31 9.15 19.10
N ALA A 208 1.04 9.21 19.47
CA ALA A 208 0.46 10.42 20.04
C ALA A 208 1.20 10.68 21.37
N ALA A 209 1.87 11.82 21.49
CA ALA A 209 2.56 12.18 22.72
C ALA A 209 1.54 12.27 23.87
N GLU A 210 1.75 11.46 24.92
CA GLU A 210 0.99 11.50 26.18
C GLU A 210 0.98 12.90 26.84
#